data_AF-A0AAV6TUN6-F1
#
_entry.id   AF-A0AAV6TUN6-F1
#
_cell.length_a   1.000
_cell.length_b   1.000
_cell.length_c   1.000
_cell.angle_alpha   90.00
_cell.angle_beta   90.00
_cell.angle_gamma   90.00
#
_symmetry.space_group_name_H-M   'P 1'
#
loop_
_entity.id
_entity.type
_entity.pdbx_description
1 polymer ?
#
loop_
_entity_poly.entity_id
_entity_poly.type
_entity_poly.pdbx_seq_one_letter_code
_entity_poly.pdbx_strand_id
1 'polypeptide(L)'
;MSVDQFEQSAEHVAGITYTALERYLEENMDAEAYKEYIDQRQILFPTWQHIWQKIEPWLRNHTFHNMQDTILDLAGCIPNMQAVQSQLVNALSLHEDFWNQVYQNLAIAKSRLP
;
A
#
# COMPACT_ATOMS: atom_id res chain seq x y z
N MET A 1 9.50 -19.31 -25.76
CA MET A 1 8.35 -18.51 -25.29
C MET A 1 8.11 -18.92 -23.85
N SER A 2 8.91 -18.35 -22.95
CA SER A 2 8.53 -17.34 -21.94
C SER A 2 7.69 -17.93 -20.81
N VAL A 3 8.36 -18.12 -19.68
CA VAL A 3 7.84 -18.71 -18.42
C VAL A 3 7.20 -17.63 -17.53
N ASP A 4 7.15 -16.37 -17.95
CA ASP A 4 6.85 -15.23 -17.06
C ASP A 4 5.52 -14.52 -17.36
N GLN A 5 4.46 -15.29 -17.68
CA GLN A 5 3.08 -14.80 -17.65
C GLN A 5 2.22 -15.59 -16.65
N PHE A 6 2.83 -16.06 -15.55
CA PHE A 6 2.03 -16.42 -14.38
C PHE A 6 1.29 -15.16 -13.93
N GLU A 7 -0.02 -15.14 -14.14
CA GLU A 7 -0.93 -14.15 -13.58
C GLU A 7 -0.68 -14.08 -12.07
N GLN A 8 0.10 -13.09 -11.63
CA GLN A 8 0.34 -12.87 -10.22
C GLN A 8 -1.03 -12.68 -9.54
N SER A 9 -1.32 -13.44 -8.49
CA SER A 9 -2.59 -13.32 -7.76
C SER A 9 -2.82 -11.88 -7.25
N ALA A 10 -4.06 -11.51 -6.96
CA ALA A 10 -4.38 -10.23 -6.34
C ALA A 10 -3.52 -9.99 -5.07
N GLU A 11 -3.37 -11.03 -4.25
CA GLU A 11 -2.53 -11.01 -3.06
C GLU A 11 -1.05 -10.75 -3.40
N HIS A 12 -0.51 -11.39 -4.43
CA HIS A 12 0.89 -11.20 -4.82
C HIS A 12 1.17 -9.76 -5.28
N VAL A 13 0.29 -9.20 -6.13
CA VAL A 13 0.42 -7.82 -6.61
C VAL A 13 0.29 -6.83 -5.45
N ALA A 14 -0.68 -7.05 -4.55
CA ALA A 14 -0.84 -6.23 -3.36
C ALA A 14 0.37 -6.33 -2.42
N GLY A 15 0.96 -7.52 -2.26
CA GLY A 15 2.16 -7.75 -1.44
C GLY A 15 3.39 -7.00 -1.95
N ILE A 16 3.63 -7.04 -3.27
CA ILE A 16 4.70 -6.24 -3.90
C ILE A 16 4.45 -4.75 -3.68
N THR A 17 3.21 -4.30 -3.88
CA THR A 17 2.82 -2.89 -3.75
C THR A 17 3.00 -2.39 -2.32
N TYR A 18 2.56 -3.18 -1.34
CA TYR A 18 2.73 -2.87 0.06
C TYR A 18 4.21 -2.82 0.46
N THR A 19 5.01 -3.78 0.00
CA THR A 19 6.46 -3.79 0.28
C THR A 19 7.16 -2.55 -0.31
N ALA A 20 6.77 -2.13 -1.52
CA ALA A 20 7.30 -0.92 -2.14
C ALA A 20 6.88 0.34 -1.36
N LEU A 21 5.64 0.40 -0.89
CA LEU A 21 5.15 1.48 -0.02
C LEU A 21 5.96 1.57 1.28
N GLU A 22 6.20 0.44 1.95
CA GLU A 22 6.97 0.46 3.20
C GLU A 22 8.40 0.92 3.02
N ARG A 23 9.09 0.48 1.95
CA ARG A 23 10.43 0.96 1.62
C ARG A 23 10.43 2.45 1.30
N TYR A 24 9.42 2.92 0.56
CA TYR A 24 9.28 4.34 0.29
C TYR A 24 9.14 5.14 1.59
N LEU A 25 8.32 4.66 2.53
CA LEU A 25 8.15 5.31 3.83
C LEU A 25 9.45 5.30 4.65
N GLU A 26 10.20 4.19 4.63
CA GLU A 26 11.50 4.09 5.30
C GLU A 26 12.53 5.08 4.77
N GLU A 27 12.57 5.27 3.44
CA GLU A 27 13.57 6.10 2.78
C GLU A 27 13.25 7.60 2.81
N ASN A 28 11.96 7.95 2.87
CA ASN A 28 11.50 9.33 2.61
C ASN A 28 10.80 9.99 3.79
N MET A 29 10.41 9.24 4.82
CA MET A 29 9.74 9.81 5.99
C MET A 29 10.75 10.12 7.10
N ASP A 30 10.34 11.00 8.00
CA ASP A 30 11.04 11.24 9.25
C ASP A 30 11.27 9.92 10.02
N ALA A 31 12.48 9.75 10.55
CA ALA A 31 12.90 8.50 11.17
C ALA A 31 12.11 8.17 12.43
N GLU A 32 11.68 9.16 13.23
CA GLU A 32 10.86 8.94 14.41
C GLU A 32 9.43 8.54 14.01
N ALA A 33 8.85 9.23 13.03
CA ALA A 33 7.52 8.90 12.51
C ALA A 33 7.47 7.50 11.86
N TYR A 34 8.50 7.14 11.08
CA TYR A 34 8.61 5.80 10.50
C TYR A 34 8.80 4.74 11.58
N LYS A 35 9.62 5.01 12.60
CA LYS A 35 9.81 4.11 13.74
C LYS A 35 8.50 3.87 14.49
N GLU A 36 7.73 4.92 14.77
CA GLU A 36 6.42 4.80 15.41
C GLU A 36 5.44 3.99 14.55
N TYR A 37 5.40 4.27 13.24
CA TYR A 37 4.61 3.49 12.27
C TYR A 37 4.99 2.00 12.32
N ILE A 38 6.26 1.65 12.16
CA ILE A 38 6.70 0.26 12.04
C ILE A 38 6.51 -0.52 13.36
N ASP A 39 6.79 0.10 14.50
CA ASP A 39 6.65 -0.54 15.82
C ASP A 39 5.18 -0.91 16.08
N GLN A 40 4.25 0.03 15.83
CA GLN A 40 2.81 -0.24 15.99
C GLN A 40 2.27 -1.21 14.92
N ARG A 41 2.72 -1.06 13.67
CA ARG A 41 2.33 -1.97 12.57
C ARG A 41 2.74 -3.39 12.89
N GLN A 42 3.95 -3.63 13.39
CA GLN A 42 4.43 -4.97 13.74
C GLN A 42 3.70 -5.57 14.94
N ILE A 43 3.25 -4.76 15.90
CA ILE A 43 2.43 -5.24 17.03
C ILE A 43 1.04 -5.66 16.57
N LEU A 44 0.37 -4.82 15.78
CA LEU A 44 -1.02 -5.02 15.40
C LEU A 44 -1.18 -6.00 14.23
N PHE A 45 -0.23 -5.98 13.29
CA PHE A 45 -0.24 -6.75 12.04
C PHE A 45 1.16 -7.35 11.80
N PRO A 46 1.56 -8.36 12.60
CA PRO A 46 2.93 -8.89 12.61
C PRO A 46 3.33 -9.62 11.32
N THR A 47 2.37 -9.97 10.47
CA THR A 47 2.61 -10.77 9.27
C THR A 47 1.89 -10.19 8.07
N TRP A 48 2.40 -10.49 6.88
CA TRP A 48 1.74 -10.15 5.62
C TRP A 48 0.28 -10.65 5.57
N GLN A 49 0.00 -11.85 6.09
CA GLN A 49 -1.35 -12.40 6.08
C GLN A 49 -2.36 -11.53 6.85
N HIS A 50 -1.94 -10.92 7.97
CA HIS A 50 -2.81 -9.99 8.69
C HIS A 50 -3.08 -8.71 7.89
N ILE A 51 -2.06 -8.19 7.22
CA ILE A 51 -2.18 -7.01 6.35
C ILE A 51 -3.11 -7.33 5.17
N TRP A 52 -2.92 -8.47 4.53
CA TRP A 52 -3.77 -8.94 3.44
C TRP A 52 -5.24 -9.07 3.87
N GLN A 53 -5.52 -9.58 5.08
CA GLN A 53 -6.88 -9.64 5.63
C GLN A 53 -7.54 -8.26 5.81
N LYS A 54 -6.79 -7.15 5.76
CA LYS A 54 -7.33 -5.79 5.71
C LYS A 54 -7.40 -5.25 4.28
N ILE A 55 -6.35 -5.45 3.51
CA ILE A 55 -6.25 -4.96 2.14
C ILE A 55 -7.26 -5.67 1.22
N GLU A 56 -7.49 -6.98 1.36
CA GLU A 56 -8.41 -7.71 0.47
C GLU A 56 -9.87 -7.22 0.59
N PRO A 57 -10.48 -7.13 1.78
CA PRO A 57 -11.82 -6.55 1.90
C PRO A 57 -11.88 -5.09 1.44
N TRP A 58 -10.83 -4.32 1.67
CA TRP A 58 -10.74 -2.94 1.18
C TRP A 58 -10.73 -2.91 -0.35
N LEU A 59 -9.84 -3.67 -1.00
CA LEU A 59 -9.77 -3.77 -2.46
C LEU A 59 -11.11 -4.22 -3.06
N ARG A 60 -11.84 -5.13 -2.41
CA ARG A 60 -13.14 -5.61 -2.90
C ARG A 60 -14.20 -4.50 -2.86
N ASN A 61 -14.30 -3.80 -1.73
CA ASN A 61 -15.42 -2.89 -1.45
C ASN A 61 -15.14 -1.42 -1.79
N HIS A 62 -13.87 -1.03 -1.90
CA HIS A 62 -13.50 0.36 -2.13
C HIS A 62 -13.59 0.72 -3.62
N THR A 63 -14.14 1.90 -3.91
CA THR A 63 -14.23 2.44 -5.28
C THR A 63 -13.03 3.33 -5.52
N PHE A 64 -12.29 3.08 -6.60
CA PHE A 64 -11.11 3.88 -6.93
C PHE A 64 -11.57 5.14 -7.65
N HIS A 65 -11.21 6.30 -7.10
CA HIS A 65 -11.59 7.61 -7.65
C HIS A 65 -10.43 8.22 -8.43
N ASN A 66 -9.57 8.95 -7.72
CA ASN A 66 -8.28 9.41 -8.23
C ASN A 66 -7.15 8.76 -7.44
N MET A 67 -5.94 8.88 -7.96
CA MET A 67 -4.73 8.30 -7.37
C MET A 67 -4.54 8.72 -5.91
N GLN A 68 -4.62 10.02 -5.62
CA GLN A 68 -4.33 10.56 -4.29
C GLN A 68 -5.32 10.04 -3.25
N ASP A 69 -6.62 10.17 -3.51
CA ASP A 69 -7.67 9.70 -2.61
C ASP A 69 -7.55 8.19 -2.36
N THR A 70 -7.29 7.41 -3.42
CA THR A 70 -7.15 5.96 -3.33
C THR A 70 -5.96 5.56 -2.44
N ILE A 71 -4.84 6.27 -2.53
CA ILE A 71 -3.65 5.99 -1.70
C ILE A 71 -3.87 6.42 -0.25
N LEU A 72 -4.52 7.56 -0.02
CA LEU A 72 -4.86 8.02 1.33
C LEU A 72 -5.87 7.07 2.00
N ASP A 73 -6.85 6.57 1.26
CA ASP A 73 -7.82 5.59 1.76
C ASP A 73 -7.17 4.23 2.03
N LEU A 74 -6.21 3.79 1.19
CA LEU A 74 -5.39 2.62 1.49
C LEU A 74 -4.59 2.82 2.79
N ALA A 75 -3.96 3.98 2.96
CA ALA A 75 -3.22 4.29 4.18
C ALA A 75 -4.14 4.24 5.40
N GLY A 76 -5.38 4.74 5.30
CA GLY A 76 -6.39 4.62 6.34
C GLY A 76 -6.80 3.18 6.69
N CYS A 77 -6.58 2.22 5.79
CA CYS A 77 -6.82 0.80 6.04
C CYS A 77 -5.69 0.12 6.85
N ILE A 78 -4.48 0.68 6.81
CA ILE A 78 -3.29 0.13 7.47
C ILE A 78 -3.17 0.75 8.88
N PRO A 79 -2.95 -0.07 9.92
CA PRO A 79 -2.68 0.41 11.28
C PRO A 79 -1.62 1.51 11.34
N ASN A 80 -1.86 2.49 12.21
CA ASN A 80 -0.88 3.51 12.58
C ASN A 80 -0.29 4.34 11.43
N MET A 81 -0.92 4.35 10.25
CA MET A 81 -0.52 5.24 9.16
C MET A 81 -0.68 6.73 9.48
N GLN A 82 -1.44 7.06 10.54
CA GLN A 82 -1.57 8.43 11.02
C GLN A 82 -0.23 9.07 11.37
N ALA A 83 0.75 8.29 11.86
CA ALA A 83 2.09 8.79 12.17
C ALA A 83 2.82 9.38 10.95
N VAL A 84 2.56 8.83 9.76
CA VAL A 84 3.18 9.26 8.50
C VAL A 84 2.21 9.95 7.54
N GLN A 85 0.93 10.11 7.91
CA GLN A 85 -0.13 10.58 7.01
C GLN A 85 0.13 12.00 6.48
N SER A 86 0.58 12.92 7.34
CA SER A 86 0.89 14.30 6.92
C SER A 86 2.03 14.34 5.91
N GLN A 87 3.04 13.48 6.07
CA GLN A 87 4.17 13.35 5.17
C GLN A 87 3.78 12.63 3.88
N LEU A 88 2.88 11.65 3.96
CA LEU A 88 2.30 10.96 2.81
C LEU A 88 1.54 11.92 1.89
N VAL A 89 0.74 12.84 2.46
CA VAL A 89 0.04 13.88 1.68
C VAL A 89 1.03 14.75 0.90
N ASN A 90 2.13 15.16 1.53
CA ASN A 90 3.17 15.94 0.84
C ASN A 90 3.86 15.09 -0.24
N ALA A 91 4.20 13.83 0.07
CA ALA A 91 4.85 12.91 -0.85
C ALA A 91 4.02 12.64 -2.11
N LEU A 92 2.69 12.56 -1.99
CA LEU A 92 1.75 12.39 -3.10
C LEU A 92 1.87 13.47 -4.18
N SER A 93 2.37 14.65 -3.82
CA SER A 93 2.59 15.77 -4.74
C SER A 93 4.00 15.83 -5.34
N LEU A 94 4.96 15.07 -4.80
CA LEU A 94 6.37 15.13 -5.18
C LEU A 94 6.84 13.93 -6.04
N HIS A 95 6.19 12.77 -5.91
CA HIS A 95 6.64 11.51 -6.53
C HIS A 95 5.55 10.87 -7.39
N GLU A 96 5.01 11.61 -8.36
CA GLU A 96 3.85 11.21 -9.16
C GLU A 96 4.01 9.84 -9.83
N ASP A 97 5.18 9.53 -10.40
CA ASP A 97 5.43 8.24 -11.07
C ASP A 97 5.32 7.05 -10.11
N PHE A 98 5.85 7.18 -8.90
CA PHE A 98 5.77 6.13 -7.88
C PHE A 98 4.31 5.89 -7.48
N TRP A 99 3.58 6.97 -7.21
CA TRP A 99 2.18 6.88 -6.78
C TRP A 99 1.26 6.38 -7.89
N ASN A 100 1.54 6.74 -9.14
CA ASN A 100 0.86 6.18 -10.30
C ASN A 100 1.10 4.66 -10.36
N GLN A 101 2.34 4.19 -10.14
CA GLN A 101 2.64 2.76 -10.12
C GLN A 101 1.91 2.04 -8.97
N VAL A 102 1.87 2.63 -7.78
CA VAL A 102 1.11 2.10 -6.63
C VAL A 102 -0.37 1.97 -7.01
N TYR A 103 -0.97 3.04 -7.54
CA TYR A 103 -2.38 3.05 -7.96
C TYR A 103 -2.67 1.99 -9.04
N GLN A 104 -1.83 1.88 -10.06
CA GLN A 104 -1.99 0.86 -11.11
C GLN A 104 -1.90 -0.56 -10.54
N ASN A 105 -0.97 -0.82 -9.63
CA ASN A 105 -0.87 -2.14 -9.02
C ASN A 105 -2.09 -2.46 -8.15
N LEU A 106 -2.63 -1.50 -7.41
CA LEU A 106 -3.87 -1.69 -6.66
C LEU A 106 -5.04 -1.99 -7.60
N ALA A 107 -5.10 -1.32 -8.76
CA ALA A 107 -6.16 -1.54 -9.74
C ALA A 107 -6.06 -2.95 -10.36
N ILE A 108 -4.84 -3.40 -10.65
CA ILE A 108 -4.55 -4.77 -11.11
C ILE A 108 -4.92 -5.79 -10.03
N ALA A 109 -4.53 -5.55 -8.77
CA ALA A 109 -4.87 -6.44 -7.66
C ALA A 109 -6.39 -6.56 -7.52
N LYS A 110 -7.11 -5.42 -7.55
CA LYS A 110 -8.57 -5.37 -7.51
C LYS A 110 -9.21 -6.14 -8.66
N SER A 111 -8.74 -5.98 -9.90
CA SER A 111 -9.30 -6.67 -11.07
C SER A 111 -9.08 -8.19 -11.05
N ARG A 112 -8.17 -8.68 -10.20
CA ARG A 112 -7.83 -10.10 -10.05
C ARG A 112 -8.47 -10.75 -8.83
N LEU A 113 -9.26 -10.00 -8.05
CA LEU A 113 -10.04 -10.59 -6.98
C LEU A 113 -11.14 -11.49 -7.57
N PRO A 114 -11.41 -12.67 -6.97
CA PRO A 114 -12.46 -13.58 -7.42
C PRO A 114 -13.86 -13.02 -7.14
#